data_AF-A0AAN8N6F3-F1
#
_entry.id   AF-A0AAN8N6F3-F1
#
_cell.length_a   1.000
_cell.length_b   1.000
_cell.length_c   1.000
_cell.angle_alpha   90.00
_cell.angle_beta   90.00
_cell.angle_gamma   90.00
#
_symmetry.space_group_name_H-M   'P 1'
#
loop_
_entity.id
_entity.type
_entity.pdbx_description
1 polymer ?
#
loop_
_entity_poly.entity_id
_entity_poly.type
_entity_poly.pdbx_seq_one_letter_code
_entity_poly.pdbx_strand_id
1 'polypeptide(L)'
;MARSCSLDELPVELHHHIVSYLDKDSAKSLRLAYATPKIIAATGVVLFETLVLRLGNHRSSRTILNNLRSCLLTLNDEVDLDTNRILPHVRTLVVDTRYPFVVTDELISTRTEWRMPNSGFSLSECAENVPSEEVASFLDLFEKVFSTTWGRLKVLKWQTSEFPPILAHNQIAELLLSPAILTRKKYEFTISHNFSTPSTLTQYLQNLSSCDRLEVIGQYTKNEEIDDENMNAVAQLIRRCDKLKSLHYCFENGLMIIVSTFSGTQ
;
A
#
# COMPACT_ATOMS: atom_id res chain seq x y z
N MET A 1 10.46 -3.26 -50.52
CA MET A 1 9.72 -2.62 -49.41
C MET A 1 9.46 -3.69 -48.35
N ALA A 2 10.15 -3.64 -47.22
CA ALA A 2 9.80 -4.50 -46.09
C ALA A 2 8.48 -3.98 -45.51
N ARG A 3 7.43 -4.80 -45.52
CA ARG A 3 6.20 -4.50 -44.76
C ARG A 3 6.60 -4.51 -43.29
N SER A 4 6.61 -3.35 -42.65
CA SER A 4 6.69 -3.28 -41.19
C SER A 4 5.39 -3.87 -40.65
N CYS A 5 5.44 -5.07 -40.07
CA CYS A 5 4.32 -5.59 -39.31
C CYS A 5 4.16 -4.69 -38.09
N SER A 6 3.01 -4.04 -37.97
CA SER A 6 2.77 -3.18 -36.82
C SER A 6 2.54 -4.06 -35.59
N LEU A 7 3.15 -3.71 -34.47
CA LEU A 7 3.01 -4.49 -33.23
C LEU A 7 1.53 -4.67 -32.85
N ASP A 8 0.67 -3.69 -33.14
CA ASP A 8 -0.76 -3.70 -32.82
C ASP A 8 -1.58 -4.75 -33.62
N GLU A 9 -1.04 -5.23 -34.74
CA GLU A 9 -1.66 -6.23 -35.60
C GLU A 9 -1.52 -7.65 -35.04
N LEU A 10 -0.64 -7.86 -34.05
CA LEU A 10 -0.47 -9.17 -33.44
C LEU A 10 -1.74 -9.59 -32.65
N PRO A 11 -1.98 -10.91 -32.53
CA PRO A 11 -2.93 -11.47 -31.57
C PRO A 11 -2.55 -11.14 -30.12
N VAL A 12 -3.56 -11.02 -29.26
CA VAL A 12 -3.40 -10.62 -27.85
C VAL A 12 -2.53 -11.62 -27.07
N GLU A 13 -2.57 -12.89 -27.44
CA GLU A 13 -1.77 -13.97 -26.86
C GLU A 13 -0.28 -13.74 -27.12
N LEU A 14 0.08 -13.25 -28.32
CA LEU A 14 1.48 -12.91 -28.64
C LEU A 14 1.92 -11.66 -27.89
N HIS A 15 1.04 -10.67 -27.68
CA HIS A 15 1.34 -9.53 -26.82
C HIS A 15 1.63 -9.96 -25.39
N HIS A 16 0.79 -10.83 -24.80
CA HIS A 16 1.02 -11.36 -23.47
C HIS A 16 2.34 -12.13 -23.37
N HIS A 17 2.65 -12.96 -24.38
CA HIS A 17 3.89 -13.71 -24.41
C HIS A 17 5.11 -12.78 -24.51
N ILE A 18 5.11 -11.80 -25.42
CA ILE A 18 6.19 -10.80 -25.55
C ILE A 18 6.38 -10.04 -24.25
N VAL A 19 5.30 -9.53 -23.67
CA VAL A 19 5.35 -8.74 -22.44
C VAL A 19 5.84 -9.56 -21.25
N SER A 20 5.58 -10.87 -21.20
CA SER A 20 6.04 -11.73 -20.11
C SER A 20 7.57 -11.84 -20.00
N TYR A 21 8.31 -11.52 -21.07
CA TYR A 21 9.78 -11.45 -21.07
C TYR A 21 10.33 -10.06 -20.79
N LEU A 22 9.46 -9.04 -20.69
CA LEU A 22 9.90 -7.68 -20.40
C LEU A 22 10.02 -7.47 -18.89
N ASP A 23 11.07 -6.77 -18.48
CA ASP A 23 11.10 -6.17 -17.15
C ASP A 23 10.05 -5.05 -17.03
N LYS A 24 9.79 -4.62 -15.80
CA LYS A 24 8.75 -3.61 -15.53
C LYS A 24 9.00 -2.29 -16.26
N ASP A 25 10.24 -1.87 -16.44
CA ASP A 25 10.55 -0.58 -17.06
C ASP A 25 10.45 -0.65 -18.59
N SER A 26 10.79 -1.78 -19.17
CA SER A 26 10.57 -2.11 -20.58
C SER A 26 9.08 -2.23 -20.90
N ALA A 27 8.28 -2.86 -20.02
CA ALA A 27 6.83 -2.96 -20.18
C ALA A 27 6.13 -1.59 -20.05
N LYS A 28 6.61 -0.70 -19.16
CA LYS A 28 6.15 0.70 -19.11
C LYS A 28 6.49 1.44 -20.41
N SER A 29 7.74 1.31 -20.87
CA SER A 29 8.20 1.93 -22.11
C SER A 29 7.36 1.48 -23.31
N LEU A 30 7.06 0.18 -23.39
CA LEU A 30 6.21 -0.38 -24.44
C LEU A 30 4.79 0.20 -24.41
N ARG A 31 4.19 0.29 -23.21
CA ARG A 31 2.86 0.86 -23.02
C ARG A 31 2.78 2.33 -23.43
N LEU A 32 3.84 3.10 -23.18
CA LEU A 32 3.94 4.50 -23.59
C LEU A 32 4.16 4.65 -25.10
N ALA A 33 4.95 3.76 -25.70
CA ALA A 33 5.21 3.76 -27.14
C ALA A 33 3.98 3.33 -27.96
N TYR A 34 3.18 2.39 -27.44
CA TYR A 34 1.99 1.83 -28.09
C TYR A 34 0.80 1.79 -27.12
N ALA A 35 0.12 2.93 -26.99
CA ALA A 35 -1.03 3.09 -26.09
C ALA A 35 -2.34 2.47 -26.63
N THR A 36 -2.27 1.27 -27.21
CA THR A 36 -3.45 0.56 -27.72
C THR A 36 -4.09 -0.32 -26.64
N PRO A 37 -5.41 -0.59 -26.68
CA PRO A 37 -6.08 -1.39 -25.65
C PRO A 37 -5.45 -2.78 -25.44
N LYS A 38 -4.96 -3.42 -26.51
CA LYS A 38 -4.30 -4.74 -26.44
C LYS A 38 -2.96 -4.67 -25.69
N ILE A 39 -2.10 -3.70 -26.03
CA ILE A 39 -0.82 -3.50 -25.35
C ILE A 39 -1.03 -3.07 -23.90
N ILE A 40 -2.03 -2.23 -23.64
CA ILE A 40 -2.45 -1.82 -22.30
C ILE A 40 -2.86 -3.04 -21.46
N ALA A 41 -3.68 -3.95 -22.00
CA ALA A 41 -4.08 -5.18 -21.30
C ALA A 41 -2.89 -6.12 -21.07
N ALA A 42 -2.06 -6.34 -22.10
CA ALA A 42 -0.90 -7.23 -22.02
C ALA A 42 0.14 -6.75 -20.99
N THR A 43 0.54 -5.48 -21.09
CA THR A 43 1.41 -4.81 -20.09
C THR A 43 0.75 -4.73 -18.74
N GLY A 44 -0.59 -4.70 -18.69
CA GLY A 44 -1.37 -4.66 -17.48
C GLY A 44 -1.04 -5.78 -16.50
N VAL A 45 -0.88 -7.00 -17.03
CA VAL A 45 -0.55 -8.20 -16.26
C VAL A 45 0.78 -8.07 -15.51
N VAL A 46 1.82 -7.59 -16.20
CA VAL A 46 3.17 -7.49 -15.64
C VAL A 46 3.33 -6.26 -14.76
N LEU A 47 2.66 -5.15 -15.13
CA LEU A 47 2.80 -3.87 -14.44
C LEU A 47 1.94 -3.78 -13.18
N PHE A 48 0.76 -4.40 -13.17
CA PHE A 48 -0.24 -4.22 -12.10
C PHE A 48 -0.59 -5.51 -11.36
N GLU A 49 0.30 -6.51 -11.37
CA GLU A 49 0.20 -7.62 -10.40
C GLU A 49 0.17 -7.07 -8.96
N THR A 50 0.96 -6.02 -8.72
CA THR A 50 0.98 -5.25 -7.47
C THR A 50 0.49 -3.84 -7.74
N LEU A 51 -0.60 -3.45 -7.07
CA LEU A 51 -1.10 -2.08 -7.06
C LEU A 51 -0.74 -1.43 -5.72
N VAL A 52 -0.12 -0.26 -5.75
CA VAL A 52 0.22 0.52 -4.56
C VAL A 52 -0.63 1.78 -4.55
N LEU A 53 -1.47 1.93 -3.54
CA LEU A 53 -2.19 3.15 -3.21
C LEU A 53 -1.45 3.82 -2.07
N ARG A 54 -0.97 5.04 -2.29
CA ARG A 54 -0.25 5.81 -1.27
C ARG A 54 -1.01 7.08 -0.91
N LEU A 55 -1.18 7.32 0.39
CA LEU A 55 -1.77 8.54 0.92
C LEU A 55 -0.65 9.55 1.24
N GLY A 56 -0.64 10.68 0.54
CA GLY A 56 0.39 11.70 0.69
C GLY A 56 1.73 11.31 0.05
N ASN A 57 2.27 12.21 -0.78
CA ASN A 57 3.68 12.60 -0.88
C ASN A 57 3.90 13.44 -2.16
N HIS A 58 4.17 14.75 -2.02
CA HIS A 58 4.40 15.70 -3.12
C HIS A 58 3.17 15.94 -4.02
N ARG A 59 3.09 17.14 -4.61
CA ARG A 59 2.34 17.45 -5.86
C ARG A 59 2.43 16.35 -6.95
N SER A 60 3.54 15.60 -6.99
CA SER A 60 3.69 14.40 -7.84
C SER A 60 2.79 13.24 -7.44
N SER A 61 2.41 13.04 -6.16
CA SER A 61 1.41 12.03 -5.80
C SER A 61 0.02 12.40 -6.23
N ARG A 62 -0.36 13.69 -6.25
CA ARG A 62 -1.61 14.10 -6.90
C ARG A 62 -1.55 13.80 -8.40
N THR A 63 -0.39 14.01 -9.03
CA THR A 63 -0.16 13.62 -10.43
C THR A 63 -0.18 12.10 -10.63
N ILE A 64 0.41 11.31 -9.72
CA ILE A 64 0.43 9.84 -9.78
C ILE A 64 -0.95 9.28 -9.46
N LEU A 65 -1.69 9.80 -8.48
CA LEU A 65 -3.08 9.47 -8.19
C LEU A 65 -3.98 9.89 -9.34
N ASN A 66 -3.75 11.04 -9.97
CA ASN A 66 -4.49 11.45 -11.17
C ASN A 66 -4.12 10.60 -12.39
N ASN A 67 -2.88 10.14 -12.51
CA ASN A 67 -2.44 9.21 -13.56
C ASN A 67 -2.97 7.80 -13.29
N LEU A 68 -3.05 7.40 -12.03
CA LEU A 68 -3.63 6.14 -11.60
C LEU A 68 -5.15 6.20 -11.77
N ARG A 69 -5.78 7.32 -11.42
CA ARG A 69 -7.18 7.63 -11.72
C ARG A 69 -7.40 7.65 -13.23
N SER A 70 -6.55 8.24 -14.05
CA SER A 70 -6.74 8.21 -15.51
C SER A 70 -6.49 6.83 -16.12
N CYS A 71 -5.70 5.98 -15.45
CA CYS A 71 -5.50 4.59 -15.83
C CYS A 71 -6.58 3.62 -15.30
N LEU A 72 -7.24 3.94 -14.19
CA LEU A 72 -8.15 3.05 -13.46
C LEU A 72 -9.60 3.54 -13.46
N LEU A 73 -9.84 4.83 -13.64
CA LEU A 73 -11.13 5.47 -13.72
C LEU A 73 -11.38 5.94 -15.15
N THR A 74 -12.64 5.87 -15.55
CA THR A 74 -13.16 6.44 -16.80
C THR A 74 -13.16 7.96 -16.71
N LEU A 75 -13.48 8.62 -17.83
CA LEU A 75 -13.67 10.08 -17.91
C LEU A 75 -14.73 10.64 -16.93
N ASN A 76 -15.56 9.76 -16.34
CA ASN A 76 -16.61 10.11 -15.38
C ASN A 76 -16.23 9.80 -13.91
N ASP A 77 -14.94 9.56 -13.60
CA ASP A 77 -14.46 9.18 -12.26
C ASP A 77 -15.05 7.86 -11.70
N GLU A 78 -15.67 7.07 -12.56
CA GLU A 78 -16.08 5.69 -12.28
C GLU A 78 -14.91 4.77 -12.52
N VAL A 79 -14.73 3.75 -11.67
CA VAL A 79 -13.75 2.69 -11.96
C VAL A 79 -14.10 2.07 -13.30
N ASP A 80 -13.12 1.94 -14.18
CA ASP A 80 -13.28 1.16 -15.41
C ASP A 80 -13.40 -0.32 -15.03
N LEU A 81 -14.64 -0.71 -14.70
CA LEU A 81 -15.06 -2.08 -14.39
C LEU A 81 -15.08 -2.97 -15.64
N ASP A 82 -14.78 -2.41 -16.82
CA ASP A 82 -14.75 -3.15 -18.08
C ASP A 82 -13.72 -4.28 -17.96
N THR A 83 -14.25 -5.49 -18.11
CA THR A 83 -13.79 -6.74 -17.48
C THR A 83 -12.38 -7.23 -17.82
N ASN A 84 -11.60 -6.47 -18.62
CA ASN A 84 -10.37 -6.92 -19.26
C ASN A 84 -9.15 -5.97 -19.14
N ARG A 85 -9.22 -4.82 -18.44
CA ARG A 85 -8.18 -3.78 -18.60
C ARG A 85 -7.02 -3.82 -17.60
N ILE A 86 -7.26 -3.64 -16.29
CA ILE A 86 -6.14 -3.54 -15.30
C ILE A 86 -6.46 -4.22 -13.96
N LEU A 87 -7.53 -3.81 -13.28
CA LEU A 87 -7.90 -4.33 -11.95
C LEU A 87 -8.08 -5.85 -11.87
N PRO A 88 -8.60 -6.54 -12.91
CA PRO A 88 -8.61 -8.00 -12.97
C PRO A 88 -7.27 -8.70 -12.69
N HIS A 89 -6.15 -8.03 -12.96
CA HIS A 89 -4.80 -8.57 -12.85
C HIS A 89 -4.14 -8.30 -11.49
N VAL A 90 -4.74 -7.44 -10.66
CA VAL A 90 -4.21 -7.15 -9.32
C VAL A 90 -4.31 -8.40 -8.45
N ARG A 91 -3.17 -8.81 -7.90
CA ARG A 91 -3.04 -9.92 -6.95
C ARG A 91 -2.52 -9.45 -5.59
N THR A 92 -1.77 -8.36 -5.60
CA THR A 92 -1.28 -7.70 -4.39
C THR A 92 -1.78 -6.26 -4.37
N LEU A 93 -2.50 -5.89 -3.32
CA LEU A 93 -2.83 -4.49 -3.04
C LEU A 93 -1.99 -4.02 -1.86
N VAL A 94 -1.27 -2.91 -2.04
CA VAL A 94 -0.52 -2.25 -0.97
C VAL A 94 -1.21 -0.91 -0.69
N VAL A 95 -1.66 -0.73 0.54
CA VAL A 95 -2.19 0.52 1.07
C VAL A 95 -1.08 1.13 1.92
N ASP A 96 -0.48 2.21 1.46
CA ASP A 96 0.66 2.85 2.10
C ASP A 96 0.21 4.21 2.66
N THR A 97 -0.04 4.24 3.97
CA THR A 97 -0.37 5.45 4.73
C THR A 97 0.81 5.91 5.58
N ARG A 98 2.02 5.41 5.32
CA ARG A 98 3.24 5.91 5.98
C ARG A 98 3.53 7.33 5.53
N TYR A 99 3.92 8.17 6.49
CA TYR A 99 4.29 9.57 6.25
C TYR A 99 3.16 10.35 5.55
N PRO A 100 2.01 10.55 6.21
CA PRO A 100 0.82 11.19 5.64
C PRO A 100 0.97 12.70 5.59
N PHE A 101 2.14 13.17 5.15
CA PHE A 101 2.43 14.57 5.01
C PHE A 101 2.88 14.91 3.60
N VAL A 102 2.45 16.09 3.17
CA VAL A 102 2.84 16.64 1.87
C VAL A 102 4.19 17.31 2.05
N VAL A 103 5.18 16.85 1.30
CA VAL A 103 6.44 17.57 1.13
C VAL A 103 6.20 18.75 0.19
N THR A 104 6.45 19.97 0.66
CA THR A 104 6.32 21.21 -0.14
C THR A 104 7.34 21.24 -1.27
N ASP A 105 7.03 22.00 -2.34
CA ASP A 105 7.90 22.07 -3.53
C ASP A 105 9.31 22.62 -3.18
N GLU A 106 9.41 23.44 -2.12
CA GLU A 106 10.64 24.07 -1.62
C GLU A 106 11.61 23.08 -0.97
N LEU A 107 11.08 21.97 -0.43
CA LEU A 107 11.84 20.95 0.30
C LEU A 107 12.17 19.72 -0.57
N ILE A 108 11.81 19.72 -1.86
CA ILE A 108 12.12 18.62 -2.78
C ILE A 108 13.64 18.43 -2.95
N SER A 109 14.41 19.53 -2.93
CA SER A 109 15.86 19.52 -3.13
C SER A 109 16.62 18.85 -1.98
N THR A 110 16.07 18.85 -0.76
CA THR A 110 16.67 18.21 0.42
C THR A 110 16.36 16.72 0.51
N ARG A 111 15.56 16.18 -0.43
CA ARG A 111 15.19 14.76 -0.50
C ARG A 111 16.36 13.78 -0.65
N THR A 112 17.47 14.22 -1.26
CA THR A 112 18.72 13.46 -1.30
C THR A 112 19.41 13.40 0.07
N GLU A 113 19.29 14.45 0.87
CA GLU A 113 19.86 14.53 2.22
C GLU A 113 19.03 13.71 3.23
N TRP A 114 17.73 13.52 3.00
CA TRP A 114 16.86 12.65 3.81
C TRP A 114 17.14 11.16 3.66
N ARG A 115 17.83 10.74 2.60
CA ARG A 115 18.29 9.36 2.42
C ARG A 115 19.61 9.09 3.13
N MET A 116 20.26 10.12 3.68
CA MET A 116 21.50 9.98 4.44
C MET A 116 21.16 9.72 5.91
N PRO A 117 21.60 8.59 6.50
CA PRO A 117 21.26 8.23 7.88
C PRO A 117 21.80 9.17 8.97
N ASN A 118 22.58 10.21 8.62
CA ASN A 118 23.24 11.14 9.55
C ASN A 118 22.91 12.62 9.30
N SER A 119 21.90 12.96 8.49
CA SER A 119 21.68 14.36 8.07
C SER A 119 21.13 15.27 9.17
N GLY A 120 20.76 14.76 10.35
CA GLY A 120 20.21 15.56 11.45
C GLY A 120 18.85 16.20 11.13
N PHE A 121 18.35 16.06 9.90
CA PHE A 121 17.04 16.51 9.45
C PHE A 121 15.98 15.48 9.83
N SER A 122 14.97 15.90 10.59
CA SER A 122 13.81 15.06 10.84
C SER A 122 12.76 15.29 9.74
N LEU A 123 12.28 14.20 9.13
CA LEU A 123 11.18 14.27 8.15
C LEU A 123 9.91 14.93 8.74
N SER A 124 9.74 14.90 10.06
CA SER A 124 8.65 15.57 10.76
C SER A 124 8.69 17.10 10.63
N GLU A 125 9.87 17.69 10.39
CA GLU A 125 10.05 19.15 10.25
C GLU A 125 9.57 19.65 8.88
N CYS A 126 9.52 18.76 7.90
CA CYS A 126 9.08 19.04 6.53
C CYS A 126 7.64 18.56 6.26
N ALA A 127 6.95 18.14 7.31
CA ALA A 127 5.67 17.46 7.24
C ALA A 127 4.51 18.47 7.33
N GLU A 128 3.78 18.69 6.24
CA GLU A 128 2.46 19.32 6.28
C GLU A 128 1.34 18.28 6.32
N ASN A 129 0.30 18.51 7.11
CA ASN A 129 -0.87 17.63 7.14
C ASN A 129 -1.45 17.45 5.73
N VAL A 130 -1.75 16.20 5.33
CA VAL A 130 -2.45 15.93 4.07
C VAL A 130 -3.82 16.61 4.08
N PRO A 131 -4.17 17.41 3.05
CA PRO A 131 -5.47 18.07 2.95
C PRO A 131 -6.62 17.06 3.01
N SER A 132 -7.73 17.46 3.65
CA SER A 132 -8.92 16.61 3.78
C SER A 132 -9.48 16.13 2.44
N GLU A 133 -9.38 16.94 1.38
CA GLU A 133 -9.79 16.59 0.02
C GLU A 133 -8.95 15.44 -0.57
N GLU A 134 -7.66 15.40 -0.27
CA GLU A 134 -6.76 14.32 -0.70
C GLU A 134 -7.05 13.04 0.07
N VAL A 135 -7.31 13.15 1.38
CA VAL A 135 -7.77 12.02 2.20
C VAL A 135 -9.08 11.44 1.63
N ALA A 136 -10.08 12.28 1.36
CA ALA A 136 -11.36 11.86 0.80
C ALA A 136 -11.19 11.20 -0.58
N SER A 137 -10.37 11.80 -1.45
CA SER A 137 -10.06 11.25 -2.78
C SER A 137 -9.36 9.90 -2.71
N PHE A 138 -8.43 9.74 -1.77
CA PHE A 138 -7.73 8.50 -1.54
C PHE A 138 -8.67 7.40 -1.06
N LEU A 139 -9.56 7.73 -0.12
CA LEU A 139 -10.51 6.77 0.46
C LEU A 139 -11.55 6.31 -0.59
N ASP A 140 -12.09 7.23 -1.39
CA ASP A 140 -12.97 6.91 -2.53
C ASP A 140 -12.28 5.94 -3.49
N LEU A 141 -11.03 6.24 -3.89
CA LEU A 141 -10.26 5.38 -4.78
C LEU A 141 -9.95 4.01 -4.15
N PHE A 142 -9.60 3.99 -2.87
CA PHE A 142 -9.32 2.76 -2.13
C PHE A 142 -10.55 1.86 -2.07
N GLU A 143 -11.71 2.40 -1.69
CA GLU A 143 -12.97 1.66 -1.62
C GLU A 143 -13.34 1.07 -2.98
N LYS A 144 -13.24 1.88 -4.03
CA LYS A 144 -13.46 1.51 -5.43
C LYS A 144 -12.53 0.38 -5.91
N VAL A 145 -11.23 0.52 -5.69
CA VAL A 145 -10.23 -0.51 -6.06
C VAL A 145 -10.45 -1.78 -5.26
N PHE A 146 -10.65 -1.66 -3.95
CA PHE A 146 -10.81 -2.80 -3.07
C PHE A 146 -12.08 -3.59 -3.39
N SER A 147 -13.23 -2.93 -3.51
CA SER A 147 -14.52 -3.55 -3.88
C SER A 147 -14.47 -4.28 -5.24
N THR A 148 -13.61 -3.83 -6.15
CA THR A 148 -13.40 -4.49 -7.46
C THR A 148 -12.44 -5.68 -7.39
N THR A 149 -11.41 -5.60 -6.55
CA THR A 149 -10.28 -6.56 -6.57
C THR A 149 -10.32 -7.61 -5.47
N TRP A 150 -11.02 -7.37 -4.35
CA TRP A 150 -10.92 -8.17 -3.11
C TRP A 150 -11.13 -9.68 -3.32
N GLY A 151 -12.03 -10.09 -4.23
CA GLY A 151 -12.30 -11.50 -4.52
C GLY A 151 -11.16 -12.25 -5.24
N ARG A 152 -10.16 -11.52 -5.74
CA ARG A 152 -9.02 -12.05 -6.51
C ARG A 152 -7.66 -11.75 -5.87
N LEU A 153 -7.64 -10.92 -4.84
CA LEU A 153 -6.42 -10.63 -4.09
C LEU A 153 -5.87 -11.93 -3.52
N LYS A 154 -4.55 -12.07 -3.63
CA LYS A 154 -3.76 -13.05 -2.89
C LYS A 154 -3.21 -12.40 -1.62
N VAL A 155 -2.82 -11.14 -1.71
CA VAL A 155 -2.18 -10.40 -0.62
C VAL A 155 -2.75 -8.99 -0.54
N LEU A 156 -3.07 -8.56 0.68
CA LEU A 156 -3.33 -7.18 1.04
C LEU A 156 -2.28 -6.76 2.07
N LYS A 157 -1.52 -5.72 1.77
CA LYS A 157 -0.55 -5.13 2.71
C LYS A 157 -1.00 -3.74 3.10
N TRP A 158 -1.10 -3.47 4.38
CA TRP A 158 -1.30 -2.12 4.89
C TRP A 158 -0.05 -1.68 5.64
N GLN A 159 0.57 -0.60 5.16
CA GLN A 159 1.77 -0.01 5.74
C GLN A 159 1.41 1.35 6.33
N THR A 160 1.77 1.60 7.58
CA THR A 160 1.45 2.85 8.26
C THR A 160 2.58 3.30 9.20
N SER A 161 2.49 4.52 9.71
CA SER A 161 3.51 5.14 10.57
C SER A 161 2.91 5.73 11.85
N GLU A 162 3.76 6.26 12.72
CA GLU A 162 3.51 6.87 14.03
C GLU A 162 2.30 7.83 14.10
N PHE A 163 2.12 8.66 13.08
CA PHE A 163 1.02 9.62 13.01
C PHE A 163 0.08 9.25 11.86
N PRO A 164 -0.69 8.17 11.92
CA PRO A 164 -1.63 7.89 10.85
C PRO A 164 -2.70 9.00 10.85
N PRO A 165 -3.18 9.46 9.69
CA PRO A 165 -4.32 10.36 9.67
C PRO A 165 -5.51 9.56 10.19
N ILE A 166 -5.90 9.79 11.45
CA ILE A 166 -6.81 8.94 12.23
C ILE A 166 -8.11 8.67 11.46
N LEU A 167 -8.63 9.69 10.77
CA LEU A 167 -9.83 9.55 9.94
C LEU A 167 -9.64 8.51 8.83
N ALA A 168 -8.52 8.56 8.09
CA ALA A 168 -8.23 7.58 7.05
C ALA A 168 -7.97 6.19 7.65
N HIS A 169 -7.23 6.13 8.76
CA HIS A 169 -6.96 4.88 9.47
C HIS A 169 -8.26 4.18 9.89
N ASN A 170 -9.17 4.91 10.51
CA ASN A 170 -10.44 4.38 10.98
C ASN A 170 -11.30 3.87 9.82
N GLN A 171 -11.41 4.62 8.73
CA GLN A 171 -12.21 4.21 7.57
C GLN A 171 -11.60 3.00 6.83
N ILE A 172 -10.27 2.95 6.68
CA ILE A 172 -9.59 1.78 6.11
C ILE A 172 -9.80 0.55 7.00
N ALA A 173 -9.62 0.70 8.32
CA ALA A 173 -9.86 -0.37 9.28
C ALA A 173 -11.31 -0.85 9.22
N GLU A 174 -12.29 0.05 9.25
CA GLU A 174 -13.71 -0.27 9.18
C GLU A 174 -14.06 -1.06 7.92
N LEU A 175 -13.55 -0.65 6.75
CA LEU A 175 -13.79 -1.36 5.49
C LEU A 175 -13.17 -2.76 5.50
N LEU A 176 -11.87 -2.85 5.81
CA LEU A 176 -11.08 -4.08 5.73
C LEU A 176 -11.48 -5.12 6.78
N LEU A 177 -11.95 -4.65 7.94
CA LEU A 177 -12.33 -5.46 9.08
C LEU A 177 -13.84 -5.61 9.21
N SER A 178 -14.60 -5.13 8.23
CA SER A 178 -16.05 -5.35 8.20
C SER A 178 -16.36 -6.86 8.15
N PRO A 179 -17.40 -7.32 8.87
CA PRO A 179 -17.76 -8.73 8.90
C PRO A 179 -18.01 -9.33 7.50
N ALA A 180 -18.57 -8.54 6.59
CA ALA A 180 -18.84 -8.95 5.22
C ALA A 180 -17.56 -9.28 4.43
N ILE A 181 -16.48 -8.53 4.64
CA ILE A 181 -15.18 -8.76 4.01
C ILE A 181 -14.45 -9.90 4.69
N LEU A 182 -14.41 -9.91 6.04
CA LEU A 182 -13.69 -10.93 6.80
C LEU A 182 -14.24 -12.35 6.59
N THR A 183 -15.57 -12.50 6.45
CA THR A 183 -16.20 -13.81 6.19
C THR A 183 -15.90 -14.35 4.79
N ARG A 184 -15.65 -13.47 3.82
CA ARG A 184 -15.39 -13.85 2.42
C ARG A 184 -13.92 -13.72 2.02
N LYS A 185 -13.06 -13.35 2.97
CA LYS A 185 -11.63 -13.13 2.79
C LYS A 185 -10.95 -14.39 2.24
N LYS A 186 -10.27 -14.23 1.10
CA LYS A 186 -9.45 -15.27 0.45
C LYS A 186 -7.97 -14.86 0.28
N TYR A 187 -7.63 -13.69 0.78
CA TYR A 187 -6.29 -13.11 0.70
C TYR A 187 -5.59 -13.15 2.06
N GLU A 188 -4.27 -13.13 2.04
CA GLU A 188 -3.45 -12.88 3.22
C GLU A 188 -3.44 -11.38 3.54
N PHE A 189 -3.75 -11.01 4.77
CA PHE A 189 -3.74 -9.62 5.24
C PHE A 189 -2.54 -9.37 6.15
N THR A 190 -1.60 -8.57 5.66
CA THR A 190 -0.43 -8.11 6.41
C THR A 190 -0.59 -6.65 6.80
N ILE A 191 -0.23 -6.34 8.04
CA ILE A 191 -0.17 -4.99 8.57
C ILE A 191 1.25 -4.72 9.05
N SER A 192 1.86 -3.62 8.60
CA SER A 192 3.17 -3.15 9.04
C SER A 192 3.05 -1.74 9.62
N HIS A 193 3.51 -1.53 10.85
CA HIS A 193 3.51 -0.25 11.54
C HIS A 193 4.90 0.17 12.00
N ASN A 194 5.32 1.37 11.60
CA ASN A 194 6.58 1.97 12.00
C ASN A 194 6.33 3.12 12.98
N PHE A 195 6.96 3.12 14.14
CA PHE A 195 6.80 4.21 15.12
C PHE A 195 8.12 4.62 15.76
N SER A 196 8.21 5.87 16.19
CA SER A 196 9.33 6.38 16.98
C SER A 196 8.99 6.42 18.48
N THR A 197 7.73 6.72 18.83
CA THR A 197 7.23 6.74 20.21
C THR A 197 6.24 5.59 20.48
N PRO A 198 6.45 4.76 21.52
CA PRO A 198 5.59 3.60 21.82
C PRO A 198 4.10 3.94 22.03
N SER A 199 3.79 5.10 22.61
CA SER A 199 2.41 5.51 22.94
C SER A 199 1.46 5.56 21.72
N THR A 200 1.99 5.78 20.52
CA THR A 200 1.21 5.79 19.27
C THR A 200 0.73 4.40 18.85
N LEU A 201 1.43 3.35 19.30
CA LEU A 201 1.08 1.97 19.02
C LEU A 201 -0.32 1.64 19.55
N THR A 202 -0.62 2.04 20.79
CA THR A 202 -1.91 1.74 21.42
C THR A 202 -3.07 2.35 20.63
N GLN A 203 -2.95 3.62 20.22
CA GLN A 203 -3.99 4.29 19.42
C GLN A 203 -4.18 3.61 18.06
N TYR A 204 -3.09 3.18 17.43
CA TYR A 204 -3.12 2.49 16.14
C TYR A 204 -3.81 1.12 16.24
N LEU A 205 -3.46 0.31 17.23
CA LEU A 205 -3.93 -1.07 17.38
C LEU A 205 -5.38 -1.18 17.89
N GLN A 206 -5.96 -0.12 18.45
CA GLN A 206 -7.32 -0.14 19.00
C GLN A 206 -8.36 -0.62 17.97
N ASN A 207 -8.28 -0.13 16.74
CA ASN A 207 -9.27 -0.42 15.69
C ASN A 207 -8.97 -1.69 14.90
N LEU A 208 -7.86 -2.37 15.20
CA LEU A 208 -7.49 -3.62 14.54
C LEU A 208 -8.07 -4.81 15.30
N SER A 209 -8.81 -5.65 14.59
CA SER A 209 -9.48 -6.84 15.15
C SER A 209 -9.13 -8.13 14.43
N SER A 210 -8.50 -8.07 13.25
CA SER A 210 -8.12 -9.25 12.47
C SER A 210 -6.99 -8.94 11.50
N CYS A 211 -5.93 -9.75 11.51
CA CYS A 211 -4.90 -9.80 10.46
C CYS A 211 -4.25 -11.19 10.43
N ASP A 212 -3.64 -11.57 9.31
CA ASP A 212 -2.84 -12.81 9.23
C ASP A 212 -1.42 -12.57 9.73
N ARG A 213 -0.87 -11.39 9.44
CA ARG A 213 0.50 -11.02 9.81
C ARG A 213 0.54 -9.61 10.35
N LEU A 214 1.19 -9.46 11.50
CA LEU A 214 1.45 -8.17 12.11
C LEU A 214 2.96 -7.95 12.21
N GLU A 215 3.41 -6.83 11.69
CA GLU A 215 4.79 -6.36 11.76
C GLU A 215 4.81 -5.00 12.45
N VAL A 216 5.57 -4.90 13.53
CA VAL A 216 5.67 -3.71 14.38
C VAL A 216 7.15 -3.38 14.50
N ILE A 217 7.53 -2.21 13.99
CA ILE A 217 8.92 -1.76 13.87
C ILE A 217 9.07 -0.44 14.62
N GLY A 218 9.77 -0.48 15.76
CA GLY A 218 10.11 0.70 16.55
C GLY A 218 11.48 1.28 16.17
N GLN A 219 11.57 2.61 16.05
CA GLN A 219 12.82 3.38 15.91
C GLN A 219 13.19 4.04 17.25
N TYR A 220 14.41 3.82 17.74
CA TYR A 220 14.85 4.29 19.06
C TYR A 220 15.06 5.81 19.13
N THR A 221 14.24 6.50 19.93
CA THR A 221 14.62 7.75 20.59
C THR A 221 15.19 7.40 21.97
N LYS A 222 16.35 7.96 22.32
CA LYS A 222 17.03 7.67 23.60
C LYS A 222 16.06 7.82 24.78
N ASN A 223 15.98 6.78 25.61
CA ASN A 223 15.34 6.70 26.95
C ASN A 223 13.85 6.35 27.05
N GLU A 224 13.19 5.84 26.01
CA GLU A 224 11.80 5.34 26.15
C GLU A 224 11.79 3.81 26.29
N GLU A 225 11.43 3.31 27.47
CA GLU A 225 11.05 1.91 27.67
C GLU A 225 9.66 1.68 27.07
N ILE A 226 9.43 0.51 26.47
CA ILE A 226 8.07 0.11 26.08
C ILE A 226 7.30 -0.11 27.38
N ASP A 227 6.33 0.75 27.66
CA ASP A 227 5.50 0.62 28.84
C ASP A 227 4.61 -0.65 28.79
N ASP A 228 4.13 -1.06 29.96
CA ASP A 228 3.22 -2.19 30.10
C ASP A 228 1.92 -1.99 29.32
N GLU A 229 1.49 -0.74 29.09
CA GLU A 229 0.26 -0.42 28.35
C GLU A 229 0.38 -0.82 26.87
N ASN A 230 1.50 -0.51 26.24
CA ASN A 230 1.76 -0.84 24.84
C ASN A 230 1.94 -2.35 24.64
N MET A 231 2.62 -3.03 25.56
CA MET A 231 2.70 -4.50 25.54
C MET A 231 1.33 -5.15 25.76
N ASN A 232 0.50 -4.56 26.64
CA ASN A 232 -0.88 -4.99 26.83
C ASN A 232 -1.72 -4.77 25.56
N ALA A 233 -1.55 -3.66 24.84
CA ALA A 233 -2.25 -3.39 23.60
C ALA A 233 -1.89 -4.42 22.51
N VAL A 234 -0.62 -4.78 22.38
CA VAL A 234 -0.15 -5.86 21.49
C VAL A 234 -0.75 -7.20 21.92
N ALA A 235 -0.71 -7.54 23.20
CA ALA A 235 -1.28 -8.78 23.72
C ALA A 235 -2.80 -8.87 23.48
N GLN A 236 -3.53 -7.77 23.69
CA GLN A 236 -4.96 -7.68 23.41
C GLN A 236 -5.25 -7.85 21.92
N LEU A 237 -4.42 -7.29 21.04
CA LEU A 237 -4.55 -7.49 19.61
C LEU A 237 -4.33 -8.95 19.19
N ILE A 238 -3.28 -9.60 19.72
CA ILE A 238 -3.02 -11.03 19.48
C ILE A 238 -4.24 -11.85 19.90
N ARG A 239 -4.83 -11.56 21.07
CA ARG A 239 -6.04 -12.24 21.55
C ARG A 239 -7.26 -12.01 20.65
N ARG A 240 -7.39 -10.84 20.03
CA ARG A 240 -8.50 -10.51 19.11
C ARG A 240 -8.31 -11.14 17.72
N CYS A 241 -7.06 -11.29 17.26
CA CYS A 241 -6.74 -11.87 15.97
C CYS A 241 -6.55 -13.40 16.07
N ASP A 242 -7.65 -14.13 16.18
CA ASP A 242 -7.69 -15.61 16.23
C ASP A 242 -6.91 -16.29 15.08
N LYS A 243 -6.83 -15.64 13.92
CA LYS A 243 -6.15 -16.12 12.71
C LYS A 243 -4.74 -15.58 12.51
N LEU A 244 -4.13 -14.94 13.52
CA LEU A 244 -2.78 -14.40 13.42
C LEU A 244 -1.78 -15.54 13.23
N LYS A 245 -1.09 -15.54 12.08
CA LYS A 245 -0.09 -16.55 11.70
C LYS A 245 1.32 -16.15 12.12
N SER A 246 1.61 -14.85 12.10
CA SER A 246 2.92 -14.36 12.52
C SER A 246 2.85 -12.97 13.14
N LEU A 247 3.63 -12.78 14.20
CA LEU A 247 3.97 -11.50 14.78
C LEU A 247 5.47 -11.28 14.63
N HIS A 248 5.84 -10.16 14.05
CA HIS A 248 7.20 -9.66 14.06
C HIS A 248 7.24 -8.35 14.82
N TYR A 249 7.90 -8.35 15.97
CA TYR A 249 8.13 -7.15 16.77
C TYR A 249 9.62 -6.87 16.83
N CYS A 250 10.04 -5.74 16.28
CA CYS A 250 11.44 -5.34 16.19
C CYS A 250 11.63 -3.94 16.79
N PHE A 251 12.67 -3.81 17.63
CA PHE A 251 13.20 -2.54 18.09
C PHE A 251 14.66 -2.41 17.66
N GLU A 252 14.97 -1.41 16.84
CA GLU A 252 16.36 -1.16 16.45
C GLU A 252 17.14 -0.53 17.63
N ASN A 253 18.33 -1.08 17.93
CA ASN A 253 19.32 -0.66 18.94
C ASN A 253 19.05 -0.98 20.43
N GLY A 254 18.61 -2.20 20.76
CA GLY A 254 18.68 -2.67 22.16
C GLY A 254 18.15 -4.07 22.49
N LEU A 255 17.55 -4.76 21.53
CA LEU A 255 17.13 -6.17 21.54
C LEU A 255 15.98 -6.55 22.50
N MET A 256 14.76 -6.54 21.94
CA MET A 256 13.98 -7.78 21.95
C MET A 256 13.35 -7.99 20.57
N ILE A 257 13.77 -9.06 19.89
CA ILE A 257 13.13 -9.56 18.67
C ILE A 257 12.19 -10.68 19.12
N ILE A 258 10.89 -10.43 19.08
CA ILE A 258 9.88 -11.47 19.25
C ILE A 258 9.39 -11.83 17.85
N VAL A 259 9.88 -12.96 17.33
CA VAL A 259 9.29 -13.62 16.16
C VAL A 259 8.44 -14.76 16.67
N SER A 260 7.13 -14.54 16.72
CA SER A 260 6.18 -15.59 17.05
C SER A 260 5.50 -16.04 15.77
N THR A 261 5.78 -17.28 15.35
CA THR A 261 5.00 -17.96 14.30
C THR A 261 4.03 -18.91 14.98
N PHE A 262 2.76 -18.73 14.68
CA PHE A 262 1.69 -19.55 15.24
C PHE A 262 1.43 -20.68 14.23
N SER A 263 1.98 -21.87 14.49
CA SER A 263 1.66 -23.07 13.71
C SER A 263 0.24 -23.49 14.05
N GLY A 264 -0.64 -23.46 13.05
CA GLY A 264 -2.07 -23.70 13.23
C GLY A 264 -2.37 -25.07 13.84
N THR A 265 -2.77 -25.05 15.10
CA THR A 265 -3.79 -25.93 15.69
C THR A 265 -4.48 -25.14 16.81
N GLN A 266 -5.63 -24.55 16.49
CA GLN A 266 -6.73 -24.38 17.43
C GLN A 266 -7.94 -25.08 16.83
#